data_AF-A0A511FSM1-F1
#
_entry.id   AF-A0A511FSM1-F1
#
_cell.length_a   1.000
_cell.length_b   1.000
_cell.length_c   1.000
_cell.angle_alpha   90.00
_cell.angle_beta   90.00
_cell.angle_gamma   90.00
#
_symmetry.space_group_name_H-M   'P 1'
#
loop_
_entity.id
_entity.type
_entity.pdbx_description
1 polymer ?
#
loop_
_entity_poly.entity_id
_entity_poly.type
_entity_poly.pdbx_seq_one_letter_code
_entity_poly.pdbx_strand_id
1 'polypeptide(L)'
;MSLRNVLMSRYWIFFVNGYKAADYFKFKYNGEIRGYKHPNEFYWSLKEDVLYLYDINKILKAQLQFVYSSDEKCIIKGEFLDDPENIKFCFESPSKEYRPKKFSPTKDAYPHMKIGDHTYGIPDIIDGPHGEVVIGKFCSIAVGVSIVAANHNMNFASTYPFKTIWNEQWRFLGDILDHTSKGKTTIGNDVWIGKSAFIMNGVKIGSGAVIGAGSVVTKDIPPYAIVGGNPAKLLRFRFGEHIINKLLQIKWWDWEDEKIDDFLPLIMSENVELFIQKAEESNNC
;
A
#
# COMPACT_ATOMS: atom_id res chain seq x y z
N MET A 1 19.59 -3.72 -24.33
CA MET A 1 19.28 -3.81 -22.89
C MET A 1 20.18 -4.88 -22.31
N SER A 2 21.09 -4.56 -21.39
CA SER A 2 22.01 -5.59 -20.88
C SER A 2 21.23 -6.61 -20.05
N LEU A 3 21.39 -7.89 -20.37
CA LEU A 3 20.77 -9.04 -19.70
C LEU A 3 20.94 -9.06 -18.17
N ARG A 4 21.96 -8.36 -17.64
CA ARG A 4 22.14 -8.17 -16.19
C ARG A 4 20.91 -7.53 -15.53
N ASN A 5 20.15 -6.69 -16.23
CA ASN A 5 19.02 -5.98 -15.64
C ASN A 5 17.75 -6.84 -15.51
N VAL A 6 17.62 -7.94 -16.25
CA VAL A 6 16.38 -8.75 -16.35
C VAL A 6 16.26 -9.79 -15.22
N LEU A 7 17.40 -10.27 -14.69
CA LEU A 7 17.46 -11.27 -13.61
C LEU A 7 17.31 -10.65 -12.20
N MET A 8 17.60 -9.35 -12.06
CA MET A 8 17.71 -8.67 -10.76
C MET A 8 16.38 -8.14 -10.19
N SER A 9 15.31 -8.22 -10.98
CA SER A 9 13.96 -7.80 -10.59
C SER A 9 13.04 -8.96 -10.23
N ARG A 10 13.57 -10.19 -10.15
CA ARG A 10 12.76 -11.40 -9.93
C ARG A 10 13.00 -11.96 -8.53
N TYR A 11 11.91 -12.47 -7.95
CA TYR A 11 11.96 -13.33 -6.78
C TYR A 11 12.43 -14.73 -7.18
N TRP A 12 13.12 -15.44 -6.31
CA TRP A 12 13.61 -16.80 -6.56
C TRP A 12 13.21 -17.71 -5.40
N ILE A 13 12.98 -18.99 -5.71
CA ILE A 13 12.68 -20.03 -4.73
C ILE A 13 13.87 -20.98 -4.67
N PHE A 14 14.29 -21.29 -3.45
CA PHE A 14 15.41 -22.16 -3.13
C PHE A 14 14.90 -23.51 -2.63
N PHE A 15 15.30 -24.59 -3.33
CA PHE A 15 14.93 -25.96 -2.99
C PHE A 15 16.13 -26.79 -2.54
N VAL A 16 15.91 -27.73 -1.62
CA VAL A 16 16.89 -28.70 -1.09
C VAL A 16 16.25 -30.08 -1.13
N ASN A 17 16.79 -31.00 -1.94
CA ASN A 17 16.24 -32.35 -2.10
C ASN A 17 14.75 -32.35 -2.49
N GLY A 18 14.34 -31.37 -3.30
CA GLY A 18 12.94 -31.19 -3.71
C GLY A 18 12.04 -30.48 -2.69
N TYR A 19 12.54 -30.17 -1.49
CA TYR A 19 11.81 -29.40 -0.47
C TYR A 19 12.13 -27.92 -0.59
N LYS A 20 11.10 -27.06 -0.55
CA LYS A 20 11.28 -25.61 -0.53
C LYS A 20 11.95 -25.20 0.79
N ALA A 21 13.17 -24.69 0.73
CA ALA A 21 13.93 -24.28 1.93
C ALA A 21 13.94 -22.76 2.15
N ALA A 22 13.70 -21.96 1.12
CA ALA A 22 13.45 -20.53 1.25
C ALA A 22 12.78 -19.98 -0.03
N ASP A 23 12.02 -18.90 0.11
CA ASP A 23 11.36 -18.20 -0.99
C ASP A 23 11.64 -16.69 -0.99
N TYR A 24 11.34 -16.05 -2.12
CA TYR A 24 11.42 -14.61 -2.32
C TYR A 24 12.83 -14.00 -2.22
N PHE A 25 13.86 -14.65 -2.76
CA PHE A 25 15.17 -14.00 -2.94
C PHE A 25 15.14 -13.05 -4.14
N LYS A 26 15.60 -11.81 -3.98
CA LYS A 26 15.85 -10.82 -5.04
C LYS A 26 17.35 -10.54 -5.10
N PHE A 27 17.97 -10.73 -6.26
CA PHE A 27 19.39 -10.46 -6.50
C PHE A 27 19.57 -9.03 -7.03
N LYS A 28 20.42 -8.19 -6.41
CA LYS A 28 20.67 -6.81 -6.85
C LYS A 28 22.00 -6.67 -7.63
N TYR A 29 22.09 -5.58 -8.40
CA TYR A 29 23.21 -5.27 -9.31
C TYR A 29 24.58 -5.10 -8.64
N ASN A 30 24.60 -4.77 -7.35
CA ASN A 30 25.82 -4.61 -6.56
C ASN A 30 26.28 -5.91 -5.87
N GLY A 31 25.69 -7.05 -6.24
CA GLY A 31 25.96 -8.33 -5.59
C GLY A 31 25.06 -8.59 -4.37
N GLU A 32 24.31 -7.62 -3.84
CA GLU A 32 23.44 -7.87 -2.68
C GLU A 32 22.29 -8.84 -2.99
N ILE A 33 22.16 -9.91 -2.21
CA ILE A 33 20.96 -10.74 -2.16
C ILE A 33 20.04 -10.15 -1.09
N ARG A 34 18.73 -10.03 -1.36
CA ARG A 34 17.72 -9.65 -0.36
C ARG A 34 16.56 -10.63 -0.41
N GLY A 35 16.13 -11.18 0.71
CA GLY A 35 15.01 -12.11 0.77
C GLY A 35 14.39 -12.14 2.15
N TYR A 36 13.16 -12.66 2.24
CA TYR A 36 12.49 -12.86 3.52
C TYR A 36 13.29 -13.88 4.36
N LYS A 37 13.39 -13.62 5.67
CA LYS A 37 14.12 -14.47 6.62
C LYS A 37 13.08 -15.09 7.55
N HIS A 38 12.56 -16.27 7.23
CA HIS A 38 11.66 -16.93 8.17
C HIS A 38 12.46 -17.46 9.37
N PRO A 39 11.95 -17.39 10.61
CA PRO A 39 12.62 -17.92 11.81
C PRO A 39 12.95 -19.42 11.80
N ASN A 40 12.42 -20.17 10.83
CA ASN A 40 12.56 -21.63 10.70
C ASN A 40 13.38 -22.03 9.46
N GLU A 41 14.00 -21.07 8.79
CA GLU A 41 14.71 -21.28 7.53
C GLU A 41 16.24 -21.24 7.72
N PHE A 42 16.93 -21.90 6.78
CA PHE A 42 18.37 -21.89 6.63
C PHE A 42 18.91 -20.44 6.59
N TYR A 43 19.91 -20.10 7.40
CA TYR A 43 20.53 -18.77 7.33
C TYR A 43 21.41 -18.67 6.10
N TRP A 44 21.67 -17.45 5.63
CA TRP A 44 22.64 -17.23 4.56
C TRP A 44 23.46 -15.97 4.79
N SER A 45 24.65 -15.93 4.20
CA SER A 45 25.49 -14.73 4.13
C SER A 45 26.19 -14.67 2.78
N LEU A 46 26.53 -13.47 2.33
CA LEU A 46 27.28 -13.27 1.08
C LEU A 46 28.61 -12.58 1.40
N LYS A 47 29.72 -13.15 0.93
CA LYS A 47 31.04 -12.53 0.99
C LYS A 47 31.75 -12.76 -0.33
N GLU A 48 32.29 -11.71 -0.94
CA GLU A 48 33.16 -11.80 -2.12
C GLU A 48 32.59 -12.68 -3.26
N ASP A 49 31.31 -12.48 -3.60
CA ASP A 49 30.56 -13.24 -4.62
C ASP A 49 30.35 -14.74 -4.33
N VAL A 50 30.56 -15.15 -3.07
CA VAL A 50 30.24 -16.50 -2.58
C VAL A 50 29.07 -16.43 -1.61
N LEU A 51 28.01 -17.16 -1.95
CA LEU A 51 26.82 -17.35 -1.11
C LEU A 51 27.06 -18.51 -0.15
N TYR A 52 27.07 -18.20 1.14
CA TYR A 52 27.20 -19.15 2.24
C TYR A 52 25.80 -19.48 2.76
N LEU A 53 25.47 -20.77 2.81
CA LEU A 53 24.21 -21.25 3.38
C LEU A 53 24.47 -22.02 4.67
N TYR A 54 23.66 -21.76 5.69
CA TYR A 54 23.75 -22.37 7.01
C TYR A 54 22.44 -23.05 7.38
N ASP A 55 22.50 -24.15 8.12
CA ASP A 55 21.30 -24.76 8.70
C ASP A 55 20.71 -23.93 9.85
N ILE A 56 19.57 -24.39 10.39
CA ILE A 56 18.88 -23.76 11.52
C ILE A 56 19.75 -23.65 12.79
N ASN A 57 20.85 -24.39 12.89
CA ASN A 57 21.82 -24.33 13.98
C ASN A 57 23.02 -23.43 13.65
N LYS A 58 22.98 -22.68 12.53
CA LYS A 58 24.06 -21.83 12.02
C LYS A 58 25.32 -22.60 11.61
N ILE A 59 25.20 -23.89 11.29
CA ILE A 59 26.31 -24.69 10.76
C ILE A 59 26.38 -24.44 9.25
N LEU A 60 27.56 -24.11 8.73
CA LEU A 60 27.76 -23.86 7.30
C LEU A 60 27.57 -25.16 6.51
N LYS A 61 26.66 -25.15 5.53
CA LYS A 61 26.32 -26.31 4.71
C LYS A 61 26.78 -26.19 3.26
N ALA A 62 26.84 -24.98 2.72
CA ALA A 62 27.18 -24.76 1.32
C ALA A 62 27.97 -23.48 1.11
N GLN A 63 28.86 -23.52 0.12
CA GLN A 63 29.48 -22.35 -0.47
C GLN A 63 29.18 -22.36 -1.96
N LEU A 64 28.47 -21.34 -2.44
CA LEU A 64 27.94 -21.26 -3.79
C LEU A 64 28.56 -20.05 -4.50
N GLN A 65 29.35 -20.30 -5.53
CA GLN A 65 29.93 -19.28 -6.41
C GLN A 65 29.11 -19.15 -7.69
N PHE A 66 28.81 -17.93 -8.09
CA PHE A 66 28.07 -17.69 -9.32
C PHE A 66 28.98 -17.90 -10.54
N VAL A 67 28.60 -18.83 -11.44
CA VAL A 67 29.31 -19.08 -12.71
C VAL A 67 28.39 -18.72 -13.86
N TYR A 68 28.70 -17.61 -14.52
CA TYR A 68 27.85 -17.05 -15.56
C TYR A 68 27.95 -17.88 -16.85
N SER A 69 26.79 -18.28 -17.39
CA SER A 69 26.65 -18.82 -18.74
C SER A 69 25.89 -17.81 -19.60
N SER A 70 26.20 -17.78 -20.90
CA SER A 70 25.75 -16.79 -21.88
C SER A 70 24.24 -16.76 -22.17
N ASP A 71 23.48 -17.74 -21.67
CA ASP A 71 22.15 -18.06 -22.22
C ASP A 71 21.00 -17.77 -21.23
N GLU A 72 21.03 -16.61 -20.57
CA GLU A 72 20.04 -16.17 -19.56
C GLU A 72 19.90 -17.10 -18.33
N LYS A 73 20.68 -18.18 -18.27
CA LYS A 73 20.73 -19.15 -17.18
C LYS A 73 21.93 -18.85 -16.29
N CYS A 74 21.66 -18.45 -15.05
CA CYS A 74 22.69 -18.42 -14.02
C CYS A 74 23.00 -19.86 -13.61
N ILE A 75 24.27 -20.30 -13.75
CA ILE A 75 24.73 -21.58 -13.21
C ILE A 75 25.47 -21.29 -11.92
N ILE A 76 24.91 -21.69 -10.79
CA ILE A 76 25.60 -21.56 -9.51
C ILE A 76 26.45 -22.82 -9.33
N LYS A 77 27.77 -22.68 -9.19
CA LYS A 77 28.68 -23.78 -8.88
C LYS A 77 29.16 -23.63 -7.45
N GLY A 78 29.13 -24.70 -6.67
CA GLY A 78 29.59 -24.66 -5.30
C GLY A 78 29.90 -26.04 -4.76
N GLU A 79 30.61 -26.06 -3.65
CA GLU A 79 30.95 -27.27 -2.92
C GLU A 79 30.13 -27.33 -1.63
N PHE A 80 29.53 -28.50 -1.38
CA PHE A 80 28.85 -28.80 -0.13
C PHE A 80 29.82 -29.48 0.82
N LEU A 81 29.85 -29.01 2.06
CA LEU A 81 30.86 -29.41 3.03
C LEU A 81 30.52 -30.72 3.76
N ASP A 82 29.24 -31.12 3.78
CA ASP A 82 28.79 -32.27 4.59
C ASP A 82 28.26 -33.48 3.78
N ASP A 83 27.94 -33.35 2.48
CA ASP A 83 27.61 -34.46 1.58
C ASP A 83 27.44 -33.97 0.11
N PRO A 84 28.50 -34.00 -0.72
CA PRO A 84 28.45 -33.49 -2.09
C PRO A 84 27.66 -34.38 -3.07
N GLU A 85 27.31 -35.62 -2.72
CA GLU A 85 26.66 -36.56 -3.66
C GLU A 85 25.13 -36.64 -3.50
N ASN A 86 24.58 -36.37 -2.31
CA ASN A 86 23.15 -36.58 -2.06
C ASN A 86 22.28 -35.32 -2.06
N ILE A 87 22.84 -34.12 -1.91
CA ILE A 87 22.03 -32.91 -1.78
C ILE A 87 21.90 -32.15 -3.10
N LYS A 88 20.70 -32.18 -3.71
CA LYS A 88 20.40 -31.46 -4.95
C LYS A 88 19.67 -30.15 -4.64
N PHE A 89 20.20 -29.05 -5.17
CA PHE A 89 19.60 -27.73 -5.06
C PHE A 89 19.21 -27.19 -6.43
N CYS A 90 18.08 -26.50 -6.49
CA CYS A 90 17.61 -25.81 -7.68
C CYS A 90 17.16 -24.40 -7.27
N PHE A 91 17.52 -23.42 -8.09
CA PHE A 91 16.93 -22.09 -8.04
C PHE A 91 15.90 -22.03 -9.16
N GLU A 92 14.63 -21.97 -8.78
CA GLU A 92 13.57 -21.69 -9.73
C GLU A 92 13.24 -20.21 -9.61
N SER A 93 13.51 -19.46 -10.69
CA SER A 93 12.73 -18.24 -10.91
C SER A 93 11.30 -18.74 -11.05
N PRO A 94 10.36 -18.34 -10.19
CA PRO A 94 8.97 -18.65 -10.43
C PRO A 94 8.66 -18.15 -11.83
N SER A 95 8.23 -19.06 -12.70
CA SER A 95 7.64 -18.72 -13.98
C SER A 95 6.25 -18.16 -13.70
N LYS A 96 6.22 -16.97 -13.10
CA LYS A 96 5.10 -16.04 -13.04
C LYS A 96 5.57 -14.79 -12.34
N GLU A 97 5.67 -13.72 -13.13
CA GLU A 97 5.25 -12.38 -12.78
C GLU A 97 4.71 -12.27 -11.34
N TYR A 98 5.59 -12.05 -10.36
CA TYR A 98 5.12 -11.42 -9.13
C TYR A 98 4.74 -10.00 -9.54
N ARG A 99 3.46 -9.83 -9.85
CA ARG A 99 2.84 -8.52 -9.90
C ARG A 99 2.08 -8.42 -8.60
N PRO A 100 2.36 -7.44 -7.74
CA PRO A 100 1.48 -7.16 -6.62
C PRO A 100 0.06 -7.09 -7.14
N LYS A 101 -0.85 -7.74 -6.41
CA LYS A 101 -2.23 -7.89 -6.85
C LYS A 101 -2.77 -6.48 -7.05
N LYS A 102 -3.10 -6.09 -8.29
CA LYS A 102 -3.92 -4.90 -8.52
C LYS A 102 -5.23 -5.14 -7.77
N PHE A 103 -5.35 -4.50 -6.63
CA PHE A 103 -6.36 -4.82 -5.63
C PHE A 103 -6.97 -3.51 -5.18
N SER A 104 -8.17 -3.18 -5.65
CA SER A 104 -8.90 -2.04 -5.08
C SER A 104 -10.38 -2.38 -5.05
N PRO A 105 -10.82 -3.21 -4.10
CA PRO A 105 -12.23 -3.63 -4.01
C PRO A 105 -13.18 -2.44 -3.91
N THR A 106 -12.73 -1.33 -3.32
CA THR A 106 -13.51 -0.09 -3.27
C THR A 106 -13.72 0.49 -4.66
N LYS A 107 -12.67 0.56 -5.48
CA LYS A 107 -12.77 1.02 -6.88
C LYS A 107 -13.64 0.10 -7.71
N ASP A 108 -13.56 -1.21 -7.49
CA ASP A 108 -14.40 -2.20 -8.17
C ASP A 108 -15.89 -2.04 -7.80
N ALA A 109 -16.19 -1.69 -6.54
CA ALA A 109 -17.55 -1.41 -6.08
C ALA A 109 -18.11 -0.07 -6.60
N TYR A 110 -17.23 0.89 -6.92
CA TYR A 110 -17.60 2.23 -7.38
C TYR A 110 -16.82 2.65 -8.65
N PRO A 111 -17.03 1.97 -9.80
CA PRO A 111 -16.20 2.15 -11.00
C PRO A 111 -16.27 3.55 -11.62
N HIS A 112 -17.32 4.32 -11.30
CA HIS A 112 -17.52 5.69 -11.78
C HIS A 112 -16.88 6.75 -10.88
N MET A 113 -16.35 6.36 -9.71
CA MET A 113 -15.74 7.27 -8.74
C MET A 113 -14.21 7.29 -8.89
N LYS A 114 -13.59 8.40 -8.48
CA LYS A 114 -12.11 8.52 -8.48
C LYS A 114 -11.55 7.91 -7.20
N ILE A 115 -11.18 6.63 -7.29
CA ILE A 115 -10.64 5.85 -6.17
C ILE A 115 -9.25 5.32 -6.54
N GLY A 116 -8.29 5.52 -5.64
CA GLY A 116 -6.92 5.06 -5.78
C GLY A 116 -6.79 3.54 -5.69
N ASP A 117 -5.70 3.02 -6.26
CA ASP A 117 -5.37 1.60 -6.18
C ASP A 117 -5.00 1.20 -4.73
N HIS A 118 -5.10 -0.09 -4.40
CA HIS A 118 -4.81 -0.66 -3.07
C HIS A 118 -5.76 -0.23 -1.95
N THR A 119 -6.76 0.61 -2.24
CA THR A 119 -7.82 0.99 -1.30
C THR A 119 -8.89 -0.10 -1.19
N TYR A 120 -9.24 -0.48 0.04
CA TYR A 120 -10.23 -1.51 0.31
C TYR A 120 -11.28 -1.08 1.34
N GLY A 121 -12.40 -1.80 1.31
CA GLY A 121 -13.62 -1.50 2.09
C GLY A 121 -14.72 -0.91 1.21
N ILE A 122 -15.97 -0.95 1.68
CA ILE A 122 -17.14 -0.49 0.92
C ILE A 122 -17.88 0.51 1.81
N PRO A 123 -17.56 1.82 1.74
CA PRO A 123 -18.30 2.85 2.46
C PRO A 123 -19.65 3.11 1.81
N ASP A 124 -20.66 3.43 2.60
CA ASP A 124 -21.93 3.92 2.06
C ASP A 124 -21.78 5.36 1.54
N ILE A 125 -22.15 5.60 0.29
CA ILE A 125 -22.04 6.91 -0.36
C ILE A 125 -23.44 7.54 -0.42
N ILE A 126 -23.68 8.51 0.45
CA ILE A 126 -24.98 9.16 0.61
C ILE A 126 -25.05 10.37 -0.31
N ASP A 127 -26.13 10.48 -1.09
CA ASP A 127 -26.38 11.55 -2.07
C ASP A 127 -25.29 11.69 -3.16
N GLY A 128 -24.68 10.56 -3.55
CA GLY A 128 -23.61 10.49 -4.55
C GLY A 128 -23.86 11.24 -5.87
N PRO A 129 -25.08 11.28 -6.45
CA PRO A 129 -25.35 12.05 -7.67
C PRO A 129 -25.18 13.57 -7.53
N HIS A 130 -25.21 14.10 -6.29
CA HIS A 130 -25.23 15.53 -6.00
C HIS A 130 -23.88 16.06 -5.48
N GLY A 131 -22.85 15.23 -5.37
CA GLY A 131 -21.52 15.66 -4.95
C GLY A 131 -20.39 14.70 -5.36
N GLU A 132 -19.18 15.24 -5.55
CA GLU A 132 -18.01 14.44 -5.91
C GLU A 132 -17.30 13.92 -4.65
N VAL A 133 -17.03 12.61 -4.61
CA VAL A 133 -16.19 11.97 -3.58
C VAL A 133 -14.95 11.39 -4.26
N VAL A 134 -13.77 11.73 -3.74
CA VAL A 134 -12.48 11.24 -4.23
C VAL A 134 -11.74 10.57 -3.07
N ILE A 135 -11.23 9.37 -3.30
CA ILE A 135 -10.50 8.59 -2.29
C ILE A 135 -9.12 8.23 -2.85
N GLY A 136 -8.06 8.49 -2.07
CA GLY A 136 -6.69 8.17 -2.46
C GLY A 136 -6.39 6.68 -2.49
N LYS A 137 -5.10 6.37 -2.66
CA LYS A 137 -4.52 5.03 -2.68
C LYS A 137 -4.30 4.49 -1.27
N PHE A 138 -4.19 3.17 -1.14
CA PHE A 138 -3.80 2.48 0.12
C PHE A 138 -4.68 2.83 1.33
N CYS A 139 -5.95 3.20 1.14
CA CYS A 139 -6.84 3.48 2.26
C CYS A 139 -7.45 2.20 2.82
N SER A 140 -7.62 2.18 4.15
CA SER A 140 -8.26 1.10 4.89
C SER A 140 -9.61 1.58 5.42
N ILE A 141 -10.71 1.15 4.81
CA ILE A 141 -12.06 1.59 5.16
C ILE A 141 -12.81 0.46 5.86
N ALA A 142 -13.10 0.65 7.14
CA ALA A 142 -13.83 -0.34 7.93
C ALA A 142 -15.32 -0.38 7.57
N VAL A 143 -15.99 -1.45 7.99
CA VAL A 143 -17.43 -1.65 7.77
C VAL A 143 -18.28 -0.52 8.37
N GLY A 144 -19.36 -0.17 7.68
CA GLY A 144 -20.36 0.80 8.15
C GLY A 144 -19.92 2.25 8.09
N VAL A 145 -18.78 2.57 7.47
CA VAL A 145 -18.38 3.94 7.19
C VAL A 145 -19.37 4.56 6.19
N SER A 146 -19.80 5.80 6.45
CA SER A 146 -20.65 6.56 5.54
C SER A 146 -19.97 7.87 5.12
N ILE A 147 -20.11 8.24 3.85
CA ILE A 147 -19.57 9.47 3.27
C ILE A 147 -20.72 10.22 2.62
N VAL A 148 -21.00 11.42 3.12
CA VAL A 148 -22.06 12.29 2.59
C VAL A 148 -21.50 13.14 1.45
N ALA A 149 -22.18 13.17 0.31
CA ALA A 149 -21.79 13.95 -0.87
C ALA A 149 -22.61 15.25 -1.04
N ALA A 150 -23.86 15.27 -0.59
CA ALA A 150 -24.73 16.45 -0.57
C ALA A 150 -25.66 16.44 0.65
N ASN A 151 -26.44 17.51 0.83
CA ASN A 151 -27.40 17.68 1.93
C ASN A 151 -28.64 18.42 1.42
N HIS A 152 -29.78 18.31 2.11
CA HIS A 152 -30.95 19.15 1.80
C HIS A 152 -30.65 20.64 1.96
N ASN A 153 -31.29 21.47 1.13
CA ASN A 153 -31.20 22.91 1.24
C ASN A 153 -31.99 23.40 2.48
N MET A 154 -31.25 23.78 3.53
CA MET A 154 -31.83 24.25 4.78
C MET A 154 -32.19 25.74 4.78
N ASN A 155 -31.93 26.47 3.68
CA ASN A 155 -32.24 27.89 3.56
C ASN A 155 -33.65 28.15 2.99
N PHE A 156 -34.36 27.10 2.56
CA PHE A 156 -35.74 27.19 2.12
C PHE A 156 -36.70 27.07 3.31
N ALA A 157 -37.97 27.43 3.11
CA ALA A 157 -39.02 27.27 4.13
C ALA A 157 -39.28 25.80 4.52
N SER A 158 -38.90 24.86 3.66
CA SER A 158 -38.96 23.41 3.90
C SER A 158 -37.68 22.76 3.41
N THR A 159 -37.19 21.74 4.13
CA THR A 159 -36.07 20.90 3.71
C THR A 159 -36.52 19.73 2.83
N TYR A 160 -37.83 19.59 2.56
CA TYR A 160 -38.35 18.53 1.72
C TYR A 160 -37.95 18.76 0.24
N PRO A 161 -37.38 17.76 -0.45
CA PRO A 161 -36.87 17.93 -1.80
C PRO A 161 -38.00 17.84 -2.85
N PHE A 162 -38.90 18.83 -2.85
CA PHE A 162 -40.09 18.84 -3.72
C PHE A 162 -39.74 18.71 -5.20
N LYS A 163 -38.66 19.37 -5.64
CA LYS A 163 -38.20 19.32 -7.03
C LYS A 163 -37.72 17.92 -7.41
N THR A 164 -37.07 17.22 -6.49
CA THR A 164 -36.48 15.90 -6.73
C THR A 164 -37.53 14.78 -6.69
N ILE A 165 -38.41 14.76 -5.68
CA ILE A 165 -39.23 13.56 -5.38
C ILE A 165 -40.75 13.75 -5.34
N TRP A 166 -41.29 14.98 -5.35
CA TRP A 166 -42.75 15.15 -5.15
C TRP A 166 -43.56 14.65 -6.35
N ASN A 167 -43.30 15.19 -7.53
CA ASN A 167 -43.84 14.70 -8.79
C ASN A 167 -43.00 15.23 -9.98
N GLU A 168 -43.20 14.67 -11.17
CA GLU A 168 -42.38 14.99 -12.34
C GLU A 168 -42.57 16.42 -12.86
N GLN A 169 -43.70 17.08 -12.57
CA GLN A 169 -44.03 18.42 -13.07
C GLN A 169 -43.02 19.46 -12.56
N TRP A 170 -42.48 19.26 -11.36
CA TRP A 170 -41.56 20.20 -10.73
C TRP A 170 -40.10 19.98 -11.11
N ARG A 171 -39.74 18.89 -11.81
CA ARG A 171 -38.34 18.63 -12.20
C ARG A 171 -37.75 19.71 -13.10
N PHE A 172 -38.61 20.37 -13.90
CA PHE A 172 -38.25 21.46 -14.81
C PHE A 172 -38.22 22.85 -14.15
N LEU A 173 -38.38 22.93 -12.83
CA LEU A 173 -38.40 24.19 -12.08
C LEU A 173 -36.99 24.81 -12.01
N GLY A 174 -36.56 25.43 -13.13
CA GLY A 174 -35.39 26.27 -13.30
C GLY A 174 -34.11 25.79 -12.61
N ASP A 175 -33.33 26.75 -12.09
CA ASP A 175 -32.06 26.52 -11.38
C ASP A 175 -32.23 26.30 -9.87
N ILE A 176 -33.46 26.07 -9.38
CA ILE A 176 -33.69 25.82 -7.95
C ILE A 176 -33.04 24.49 -7.56
N LEU A 177 -32.16 24.51 -6.55
CA LEU A 177 -31.52 23.31 -6.01
C LEU A 177 -32.06 23.05 -4.59
N ASP A 178 -32.83 21.97 -4.45
CA ASP A 178 -33.35 21.48 -3.16
C ASP A 178 -32.33 20.64 -2.38
N HIS A 179 -31.18 20.36 -3.01
CA HIS A 179 -29.96 19.83 -2.40
C HIS A 179 -28.81 20.81 -2.55
N THR A 180 -27.89 20.81 -1.59
CA THR A 180 -26.68 21.63 -1.53
C THR A 180 -25.47 20.74 -1.30
N SER A 181 -24.34 21.10 -1.89
CA SER A 181 -23.06 20.46 -1.61
C SER A 181 -22.06 21.51 -1.12
N LYS A 182 -21.24 21.14 -0.14
CA LYS A 182 -20.06 21.92 0.27
C LYS A 182 -18.86 21.71 -0.67
N GLY A 183 -19.11 21.11 -1.84
CA GLY A 183 -18.12 20.75 -2.81
C GLY A 183 -17.57 19.35 -2.59
N LYS A 184 -16.43 19.08 -3.21
CA LYS A 184 -15.81 17.75 -3.28
C LYS A 184 -15.32 17.27 -1.92
N THR A 185 -15.80 16.12 -1.47
CA THR A 185 -15.21 15.39 -0.34
C THR A 185 -13.94 14.68 -0.82
N THR A 186 -12.81 14.95 -0.18
CA THR A 186 -11.51 14.39 -0.59
C THR A 186 -10.88 13.62 0.55
N ILE A 187 -10.58 12.35 0.34
CA ILE A 187 -9.81 11.51 1.25
C ILE A 187 -8.43 11.28 0.61
N GLY A 188 -7.36 11.61 1.33
CA GLY A 188 -5.98 11.45 0.89
C GLY A 188 -5.55 9.99 0.75
N ASN A 189 -4.24 9.76 0.65
CA ASN A 189 -3.66 8.42 0.58
C ASN A 189 -3.35 7.89 1.98
N ASP A 190 -3.23 6.57 2.16
CA ASP A 190 -2.87 5.95 3.45
C ASP A 190 -3.79 6.38 4.61
N VAL A 191 -5.09 6.57 4.35
CA VAL A 191 -6.05 6.95 5.39
C VAL A 191 -6.66 5.70 5.99
N TRP A 192 -6.65 5.60 7.32
CA TRP A 192 -7.38 4.57 8.04
C TRP A 192 -8.67 5.14 8.62
N ILE A 193 -9.81 4.55 8.25
CA ILE A 193 -11.13 4.97 8.68
C ILE A 193 -11.77 3.85 9.51
N GLY A 194 -11.95 4.13 10.80
CA GLY A 194 -12.52 3.21 11.78
C GLY A 194 -14.00 2.92 11.53
N LYS A 195 -14.45 1.79 12.07
CA LYS A 195 -15.81 1.26 11.92
C LYS A 195 -16.86 2.34 12.21
N SER A 196 -17.88 2.44 11.37
CA SER A 196 -19.03 3.34 11.58
C SER A 196 -18.67 4.82 11.72
N ALA A 197 -17.54 5.28 11.18
CA ALA A 197 -17.27 6.71 11.06
C ALA A 197 -18.18 7.35 10.00
N PHE A 198 -18.58 8.59 10.24
CA PHE A 198 -19.48 9.37 9.40
C PHE A 198 -18.76 10.63 8.90
N ILE A 199 -18.59 10.76 7.58
CA ILE A 199 -17.83 11.85 6.96
C ILE A 199 -18.80 12.81 6.28
N MET A 200 -18.84 14.06 6.74
CA MET A 200 -19.72 15.08 6.17
C MET A 200 -19.22 15.58 4.81
N ASN A 201 -20.14 16.11 4.01
CA ASN A 201 -19.84 16.60 2.67
C ASN A 201 -18.84 17.77 2.65
N GLY A 202 -18.00 17.81 1.61
CA GLY A 202 -17.02 18.86 1.36
C GLY A 202 -15.79 18.83 2.28
N VAL A 203 -15.66 17.80 3.13
CA VAL A 203 -14.49 17.64 4.01
C VAL A 203 -13.27 17.16 3.23
N LYS A 204 -12.10 17.68 3.57
CA LYS A 204 -10.79 17.18 3.13
C LYS A 204 -10.08 16.45 4.26
N ILE A 205 -9.76 15.18 4.06
CA ILE A 205 -8.98 14.35 4.99
C ILE A 205 -7.58 14.17 4.39
N GLY A 206 -6.56 14.66 5.10
CA GLY A 206 -5.17 14.60 4.68
C GLY A 206 -4.61 13.18 4.66
N SER A 207 -3.58 12.96 3.85
CA SER A 207 -2.91 11.66 3.73
C SER A 207 -2.34 11.19 5.07
N GLY A 208 -2.36 9.88 5.32
CA GLY A 208 -1.87 9.28 6.55
C GLY A 208 -2.78 9.48 7.77
N ALA A 209 -3.92 10.18 7.65
CA ALA A 209 -4.81 10.44 8.76
C ALA A 209 -5.50 9.17 9.28
N VAL A 210 -5.87 9.20 10.56
CA VAL A 210 -6.61 8.13 11.24
C VAL A 210 -7.91 8.68 11.80
N ILE A 211 -9.03 8.13 11.34
CA ILE A 211 -10.36 8.47 11.83
C ILE A 211 -10.82 7.38 12.80
N GLY A 212 -10.99 7.72 14.07
CA GLY A 212 -11.46 6.78 15.08
C GLY A 212 -12.85 6.21 14.76
N ALA A 213 -13.14 5.00 15.23
CA ALA A 213 -14.47 4.39 15.06
C ALA A 213 -15.59 5.26 15.64
N GLY A 214 -16.74 5.31 14.96
CA GLY A 214 -17.91 6.10 15.36
C GLY A 214 -17.73 7.62 15.27
N SER A 215 -16.62 8.10 14.69
CA SER A 215 -16.35 9.54 14.64
C SER A 215 -17.25 10.25 13.62
N VAL A 216 -17.70 11.46 13.92
CA VAL A 216 -18.43 12.31 12.98
C VAL A 216 -17.52 13.45 12.52
N VAL A 217 -16.98 13.32 11.31
CA VAL A 217 -16.03 14.26 10.73
C VAL A 217 -16.77 15.40 10.07
N THR A 218 -16.78 16.57 10.71
CA THR A 218 -17.51 17.77 10.26
C THR A 218 -16.61 18.87 9.69
N LYS A 219 -15.29 18.69 9.74
CA LYS A 219 -14.26 19.67 9.33
C LYS A 219 -13.06 18.95 8.73
N ASP A 220 -12.26 19.69 7.96
CA ASP A 220 -11.03 19.19 7.37
C ASP A 220 -10.06 18.62 8.42
N ILE A 221 -9.40 17.52 8.06
CA ILE A 221 -8.46 16.79 8.90
C ILE A 221 -7.05 16.94 8.32
N PRO A 222 -6.06 17.43 9.10
CA PRO A 222 -4.68 17.54 8.63
C PRO A 222 -4.05 16.17 8.29
N PRO A 223 -3.02 16.14 7.43
CA PRO A 223 -2.26 14.92 7.19
C PRO A 223 -1.68 14.33 8.47
N TYR A 224 -1.66 12.99 8.56
CA TYR A 224 -1.15 12.23 9.70
C TYR A 224 -1.81 12.54 11.06
N ALA A 225 -2.92 13.28 11.08
CA ALA A 225 -3.69 13.52 12.28
C ALA A 225 -4.48 12.26 12.67
N ILE A 226 -4.59 12.04 13.99
CA ILE A 226 -5.49 11.06 14.58
C ILE A 226 -6.64 11.82 15.21
N VAL A 227 -7.85 11.56 14.76
CA VAL A 227 -9.06 12.22 15.27
C VAL A 227 -10.07 11.22 15.81
N GLY A 228 -10.92 11.67 16.74
CA GLY A 228 -11.96 10.84 17.32
C GLY A 228 -13.13 11.66 17.86
N GLY A 229 -14.31 11.04 17.93
CA GLY A 229 -15.49 11.58 18.62
C GLY A 229 -16.57 12.17 17.70
N ASN A 230 -17.63 12.67 18.31
CA ASN A 230 -18.76 13.31 17.63
C ASN A 230 -19.07 14.68 18.30
N PRO A 231 -18.69 15.82 17.69
CA PRO A 231 -17.89 15.93 16.47
C PRO A 231 -16.45 15.46 16.66
N ALA A 232 -15.81 15.02 15.59
CA ALA A 232 -14.43 14.54 15.61
C ALA A 232 -13.47 15.68 15.99
N LYS A 233 -12.57 15.40 16.93
CA LYS A 233 -11.54 16.33 17.40
C LYS A 233 -10.16 15.73 17.19
N LEU A 234 -9.18 16.58 16.93
CA LEU A 234 -7.77 16.19 16.90
C LEU A 234 -7.36 15.64 18.27
N LEU A 235 -6.85 14.41 18.30
CA LEU A 235 -6.31 13.77 19.50
C LEU A 235 -4.80 13.94 19.58
N ARG A 236 -4.10 13.60 18.49
CA ARG A 236 -2.65 13.76 18.32
C ARG A 236 -2.27 13.59 16.85
N PHE A 237 -1.02 13.83 16.51
CA PHE A 237 -0.45 13.39 15.24
C PHE A 237 0.18 11.99 15.38
N ARG A 238 0.30 11.26 14.27
CA ARG A 238 1.05 9.99 14.20
C ARG A 238 2.52 10.20 14.50
N PHE A 239 3.10 11.29 13.98
CA PHE A 239 4.53 11.61 14.04
C PHE A 239 4.76 13.10 14.34
N GLY A 240 6.03 13.46 14.58
CA GLY A 240 6.46 14.86 14.65
C GLY A 240 6.37 15.56 13.29
N GLU A 241 6.29 16.90 13.30
CA GLU A 241 6.11 17.72 12.10
C GLU A 241 7.19 17.48 11.04
N HIS A 242 8.45 17.32 11.45
CA HIS A 242 9.55 17.07 10.52
C HIS A 242 9.38 15.75 9.76
N ILE A 243 8.98 14.67 10.45
CA ILE A 243 8.68 13.36 9.84
C ILE A 243 7.50 13.50 8.87
N ILE A 244 6.43 14.19 9.29
CA ILE A 244 5.24 14.40 8.44
C ILE A 244 5.62 15.10 7.14
N ASN A 245 6.39 16.20 7.24
CA ASN A 245 6.82 16.96 6.07
C ASN A 245 7.66 16.10 5.11
N LYS A 246 8.58 15.29 5.65
CA LYS A 246 9.39 14.35 4.86
C LYS A 246 8.53 13.30 4.17
N LEU A 247 7.58 12.68 4.86
CA LEU A 247 6.68 11.68 4.26
C LEU A 247 5.79 12.29 3.17
N LEU A 248 5.30 13.52 3.36
CA LEU A 248 4.52 14.25 2.36
C LEU A 248 5.33 14.67 1.13
N GLN A 249 6.65 14.79 1.25
CA GLN A 249 7.57 14.97 0.13
C GLN A 249 7.86 13.64 -0.57
N ILE A 250 8.12 12.58 0.21
CA ILE A 250 8.45 11.23 -0.29
C ILE A 250 7.31 10.63 -1.11
N LYS A 251 6.05 10.80 -0.66
CA LYS A 251 4.83 10.28 -1.31
C LYS A 251 4.98 8.84 -1.78
N TRP A 252 5.33 7.94 -0.85
CA TRP A 252 5.62 6.55 -1.18
C TRP A 252 4.44 5.83 -1.89
N TRP A 253 3.21 6.28 -1.65
CA TRP A 253 2.00 5.80 -2.35
C TRP A 253 1.97 6.12 -3.86
N ASP A 254 2.86 6.99 -4.34
CA ASP A 254 3.05 7.28 -5.77
C ASP A 254 4.19 6.49 -6.41
N TRP A 255 4.88 5.64 -5.65
CA TRP A 255 5.90 4.74 -6.20
C TRP A 255 5.26 3.60 -6.99
N GLU A 256 5.99 3.09 -7.98
CA GLU A 256 5.67 1.80 -8.61
C GLU A 256 5.70 0.70 -7.55
N ASP A 257 4.81 -0.28 -7.67
CA ASP A 257 4.63 -1.29 -6.64
C ASP A 257 5.94 -2.11 -6.39
N GLU A 258 6.80 -2.30 -7.41
CA GLU A 258 8.10 -2.96 -7.23
C GLU A 258 9.05 -2.18 -6.31
N LYS A 259 8.97 -0.85 -6.31
CA LYS A 259 9.74 0.00 -5.38
C LYS A 259 9.13 -0.09 -3.98
N ILE A 260 7.80 -0.16 -3.87
CA ILE A 260 7.13 -0.37 -2.58
C ILE A 260 7.60 -1.69 -1.96
N ASP A 261 7.60 -2.78 -2.72
CA ASP A 261 8.12 -4.09 -2.29
C ASP A 261 9.53 -4.02 -1.72
N ASP A 262 10.45 -3.35 -2.42
CA ASP A 262 11.84 -3.19 -1.99
C ASP A 262 11.97 -2.44 -0.65
N PHE A 263 10.98 -1.61 -0.34
CA PHE A 263 10.90 -0.79 0.87
C PHE A 263 9.95 -1.35 1.93
N LEU A 264 9.18 -2.41 1.67
CA LEU A 264 8.22 -2.97 2.63
C LEU A 264 8.83 -3.26 4.01
N PRO A 265 10.05 -3.83 4.14
CA PRO A 265 10.66 -4.03 5.45
C PRO A 265 10.88 -2.74 6.25
N LEU A 266 11.08 -1.61 5.56
CA LEU A 266 11.24 -0.29 6.17
C LEU A 266 9.88 0.38 6.44
N ILE A 267 8.95 0.30 5.48
CA ILE A 267 7.57 0.81 5.60
C ILE A 267 6.84 0.13 6.77
N MET A 268 7.04 -1.17 6.95
CA MET A 268 6.45 -1.98 8.01
C MET A 268 7.29 -2.02 9.30
N SER A 269 8.23 -1.08 9.46
CA SER A 269 9.03 -0.97 10.68
C SER A 269 8.59 0.20 11.56
N GLU A 270 8.90 0.14 12.85
CA GLU A 270 8.72 1.27 13.77
C GLU A 270 9.79 2.38 13.56
N ASN A 271 10.86 2.09 12.82
CA ASN A 271 11.94 3.04 12.57
C ASN A 271 11.68 3.88 11.31
N VAL A 272 10.72 4.80 11.42
CA VAL A 272 10.29 5.67 10.31
C VAL A 272 11.42 6.58 9.82
N GLU A 273 12.34 6.99 10.70
CA GLU A 273 13.51 7.81 10.31
C GLU A 273 14.46 7.04 9.39
N LEU A 274 14.70 5.75 9.66
CA LEU A 274 15.49 4.91 8.75
C LEU A 274 14.79 4.74 7.39
N PHE A 275 13.47 4.60 7.38
CA PHE A 275 12.70 4.60 6.13
C PHE A 275 12.91 5.91 5.35
N ILE A 276 12.76 7.06 6.01
CA ILE A 276 12.94 8.39 5.39
C ILE A 276 14.35 8.51 4.81
N GLN A 277 15.37 8.21 5.62
CA GLN A 277 16.76 8.27 5.18
C GLN A 277 16.99 7.47 3.90
N LYS A 278 16.55 6.19 3.88
CA LYS A 278 16.71 5.32 2.71
C LYS A 278 15.86 5.74 1.52
N ALA A 279 14.67 6.29 1.75
CA ALA A 279 13.81 6.80 0.70
C ALA A 279 14.44 8.01 0.00
N GLU A 280 15.02 8.93 0.76
CA GLU A 280 15.70 10.11 0.22
C GLU A 280 16.99 9.75 -0.51
N GLU A 281 17.80 8.83 0.01
CA GLU A 281 18.97 8.28 -0.68
C GLU A 281 18.58 7.70 -2.05
N SER A 282 17.44 7.00 -2.14
CA SER A 282 16.98 6.37 -3.38
C SER A 282 16.45 7.32 -4.45
N ASN A 283 16.08 8.55 -4.08
CA ASN A 283 15.55 9.55 -5.02
C ASN A 283 16.66 10.41 -5.64
N ASN A 284 17.89 10.34 -5.12
CA ASN A 284 19.05 11.09 -5.58
C ASN A 284 19.96 10.28 -6.54
N CYS A 285 19.58 9.04 -6.87
CA CYS A 285 20.25 8.16 -7.84
C CYS A 285 19.37 7.98 -9.08
#